data_AF-A0A2J6TAX2-F1
#
_entry.id   AF-A0A2J6TAX2-F1
#
_cell.length_a   1.000
_cell.length_b   1.000
_cell.length_c   1.000
_cell.angle_alpha   90.00
_cell.angle_beta   90.00
_cell.angle_gamma   90.00
#
_symmetry.space_group_name_H-M   'P 1'
#
loop_
_entity.id
_entity.type
_entity.pdbx_description
1 polymer ?
#
loop_
_entity_poly.entity_id
_entity_poly.type
_entity_poly.pdbx_seq_one_letter_code
_entity_poly.pdbx_strand_id
1 'polypeptide(L)'
;MPKLLNMQAGHEVTINTLVMNMYKLQYYFQLLGKNLPNPPLLANNFTDSTEITEFFLDAITNPDLQTAPYGIGALVKWGPSSFANAAAATARLMKIGVDGLTFESVNAGRMNGFTRAIQNRVHQATLTGFEILSSNKSIETQQRKIDLANQDITNQQQLIDNATEVLTLLKHNLKTLAAAYHDKRGYDFEITKRISIRQLDPPALFRLRELGTCEIIIPEVLYDMDFPGHYQIMIKSVSLSIPYVVDPYTSISCALRLLDSVYRTSSLATDKNAYPQDTTATTLY
;
A
#
# COMPACT_ATOMS: atom_id res chain seq x y z
N MET A 1 -16.63 1.88 -5.35
CA MET A 1 -17.57 0.92 -4.70
C MET A 1 -17.03 -0.50 -4.54
N PRO A 2 -16.47 -1.20 -5.56
CA PRO A 2 -16.09 -2.62 -5.38
C PRO A 2 -14.95 -2.86 -4.37
N LYS A 3 -14.04 -1.89 -4.18
CA LYS A 3 -12.98 -1.96 -3.16
C LYS A 3 -13.49 -1.94 -1.72
N LEU A 4 -14.51 -1.13 -1.42
CA LEU A 4 -15.10 -1.06 -0.08
C LEU A 4 -15.86 -2.33 0.27
N LEU A 5 -16.62 -2.87 -0.70
CA LEU A 5 -17.36 -4.12 -0.54
C LEU A 5 -16.42 -5.32 -0.27
N ASN A 6 -15.29 -5.39 -0.99
CA ASN A 6 -14.27 -6.40 -0.75
C ASN A 6 -13.53 -6.21 0.59
N MET A 7 -13.31 -4.97 1.02
CA MET A 7 -12.71 -4.67 2.33
C MET A 7 -13.66 -5.01 3.48
N GLN A 8 -14.96 -4.77 3.33
CA GLN A 8 -15.99 -5.14 4.31
C GLN A 8 -16.17 -6.67 4.42
N ALA A 9 -16.20 -7.38 3.29
CA ALA A 9 -16.21 -8.84 3.28
C ALA A 9 -14.97 -9.44 3.95
N GLY A 10 -13.78 -8.86 3.74
CA GLY A 10 -12.55 -9.27 4.42
C GLY A 10 -12.59 -9.04 5.94
N HIS A 11 -13.18 -7.94 6.39
CA HIS A 11 -13.40 -7.65 7.81
C HIS A 11 -14.35 -8.66 8.46
N GLU A 12 -15.44 -9.02 7.77
CA GLU A 12 -16.42 -10.01 8.25
C GLU A 12 -15.80 -11.41 8.42
N VAL A 13 -14.98 -11.85 7.46
CA VAL A 13 -14.23 -13.12 7.57
C VAL A 13 -13.29 -13.10 8.78
N THR A 14 -12.62 -11.97 9.04
CA THR A 14 -11.71 -11.81 10.18
C THR A 14 -12.46 -11.89 11.52
N ILE A 15 -13.65 -11.28 11.63
CA ILE A 15 -14.52 -11.40 12.82
C ILE A 15 -14.91 -12.87 13.05
N ASN A 16 -15.33 -13.58 12.01
CA ASN A 16 -15.74 -14.98 12.15
C ASN A 16 -14.59 -15.87 12.67
N THR A 17 -13.35 -15.65 12.23
CA THR A 17 -12.18 -16.37 12.77
C THR A 17 -11.88 -16.03 14.23
N LEU A 18 -12.08 -14.77 14.65
CA LEU A 18 -11.95 -14.35 16.05
C LEU A 18 -12.97 -15.06 16.92
N VAL A 19 -14.24 -15.08 16.51
CA VAL A 19 -15.33 -15.72 17.25
C VAL A 19 -15.05 -17.22 17.45
N MET A 20 -14.58 -17.90 16.40
CA MET A 20 -14.15 -19.31 16.50
C MET A 20 -13.00 -19.52 17.50
N ASN A 21 -12.00 -18.63 17.50
CA ASN A 21 -10.88 -18.69 18.45
C ASN A 21 -11.32 -18.39 19.90
N MET A 22 -12.31 -17.50 20.11
CA MET A 22 -12.91 -17.27 21.43
C MET A 22 -13.63 -18.52 21.95
N TYR A 23 -14.43 -19.22 21.12
CA TYR A 23 -15.07 -20.48 21.52
C TYR A 23 -14.03 -21.56 21.89
N LYS A 24 -12.94 -21.65 21.13
CA LYS A 24 -11.83 -22.57 21.40
C LYS A 24 -11.14 -22.27 22.73
N LEU A 25 -10.87 -21.00 23.05
CA LEU A 25 -10.32 -20.57 24.34
C LEU A 25 -11.27 -20.95 25.50
N GLN A 26 -12.56 -20.69 25.35
CA GLN A 26 -13.57 -21.02 26.36
C GLN A 26 -13.64 -22.52 26.64
N TYR A 27 -13.52 -23.35 25.60
CA TYR A 27 -13.44 -24.80 25.73
C TYR A 27 -12.24 -25.26 26.57
N TYR A 28 -11.03 -24.73 26.33
CA TYR A 28 -9.84 -25.09 27.11
C TYR A 28 -9.91 -24.64 28.58
N PHE A 29 -10.48 -23.47 28.85
CA PHE A 29 -10.72 -23.01 30.22
C PHE A 29 -11.68 -23.96 30.97
N GLN A 30 -12.72 -24.45 30.30
CA GLN A 30 -13.68 -25.38 30.91
C GLN A 30 -13.07 -26.77 31.18
N LEU A 31 -12.14 -27.22 30.32
CA LEU A 31 -11.35 -28.44 30.54
C LEU A 31 -10.36 -28.34 31.71
N LEU A 32 -9.86 -27.14 31.99
CA LEU A 32 -9.02 -26.85 33.16
C LEU A 32 -9.84 -26.89 34.46
N GLY A 33 -11.09 -26.41 34.44
CA GLY A 33 -11.96 -26.36 35.62
C GLY A 33 -12.57 -27.69 36.08
N LYS A 34 -12.64 -28.71 35.22
CA LYS A 34 -13.38 -29.96 35.51
C LYS A 34 -12.57 -31.17 36.00
N ASN A 35 -11.23 -31.13 35.99
CA ASN A 35 -10.41 -32.33 36.25
C ASN A 35 -9.16 -32.05 37.11
N LEU A 36 -9.33 -31.78 38.40
CA LEU A 36 -8.31 -32.15 39.39
C LEU A 36 -8.62 -33.59 39.85
N PRO A 37 -7.89 -34.62 39.39
CA PRO A 37 -8.02 -35.95 39.95
C PRO A 37 -7.47 -35.94 41.39
N ASN A 38 -8.29 -36.37 42.33
CA ASN A 38 -7.92 -36.53 43.74
C ASN A 38 -6.65 -37.39 43.83
N PRO A 39 -5.61 -36.99 44.59
CA PRO A 39 -4.47 -37.86 44.80
C PRO A 39 -4.97 -39.12 45.54
N PRO A 40 -4.61 -40.34 45.09
CA PRO A 40 -4.93 -41.54 45.84
C PRO A 40 -4.22 -41.48 47.19
N LEU A 41 -5.01 -41.38 48.27
CA LEU A 41 -4.54 -41.51 49.64
C LEU A 41 -3.91 -42.90 49.81
N LEU A 42 -2.70 -42.89 50.35
CA LEU A 42 -1.86 -44.06 50.61
C LEU A 42 -2.62 -45.06 51.48
N ALA A 43 -3.10 -46.14 50.87
CA ALA A 43 -3.59 -47.29 51.58
C ALA A 43 -2.62 -48.44 51.32
N ASN A 44 -2.09 -48.94 52.45
CA ASN A 44 -1.58 -50.29 52.66
C ASN A 44 -0.08 -50.46 52.37
N ASN A 45 0.69 -50.61 53.44
CA ASN A 45 1.51 -51.80 53.75
C ASN A 45 2.07 -51.66 55.18
N PHE A 46 1.25 -52.05 56.16
CA PHE A 46 1.66 -52.28 57.56
C PHE A 46 1.76 -53.79 57.87
N THR A 47 1.86 -54.63 56.84
CA THR A 47 1.83 -56.10 56.96
C THR A 47 3.19 -56.78 56.80
N ASP A 48 4.27 -56.02 56.62
CA ASP A 48 5.61 -56.58 56.36
C ASP A 48 6.28 -57.21 57.60
N SER A 49 5.62 -57.23 58.77
CA SER A 49 6.16 -57.83 59.99
C SER A 49 5.90 -59.33 60.14
N THR A 50 5.09 -59.96 59.28
CA THR A 50 4.76 -61.40 59.39
C THR A 50 5.53 -62.30 58.42
N GLU A 51 6.22 -61.74 57.42
CA GLU A 51 7.02 -62.54 56.47
C GLU A 51 8.50 -62.71 56.88
N ILE A 52 8.99 -61.89 57.84
CA ILE A 52 10.33 -62.07 58.43
C ILE A 52 10.42 -63.39 59.23
N THR A 53 9.28 -63.89 59.71
CA THR A 53 9.20 -65.20 60.39
C THR A 53 9.36 -66.40 59.46
N GLU A 54 9.13 -66.25 58.14
CA GLU A 54 9.30 -67.35 57.18
C GLU A 54 10.75 -67.52 56.69
N PHE A 55 11.61 -66.50 56.87
CA PHE A 55 13.05 -66.58 56.61
C PHE A 55 13.75 -67.68 57.42
N PHE A 56 13.26 -67.94 58.64
CA PHE A 56 13.80 -69.00 59.50
C PHE A 56 13.27 -70.39 59.15
N LEU A 57 12.16 -70.51 58.42
CA LEU A 57 11.54 -71.80 58.14
C LEU A 57 12.05 -72.42 56.83
N ASP A 58 12.29 -71.61 55.79
CA ASP A 58 12.78 -72.11 54.48
C ASP A 58 14.33 -72.25 54.41
N ALA A 59 15.05 -71.73 55.42
CA ALA A 59 16.48 -71.94 55.60
C ALA A 59 16.81 -73.27 56.32
N ILE A 60 15.82 -73.95 56.91
CA ILE A 60 15.98 -75.25 57.57
C ILE A 60 15.59 -76.34 56.58
N THR A 61 16.61 -76.77 55.83
CA THR A 61 16.67 -77.96 54.99
C THR A 61 15.66 -79.07 55.33
N ASN A 62 14.86 -79.49 54.34
CA ASN A 62 14.58 -80.91 54.03
C ASN A 62 13.71 -80.98 52.76
N PRO A 63 13.89 -81.97 51.85
CA PRO A 63 13.89 -83.41 52.17
C PRO A 63 14.97 -84.19 51.34
N ASP A 64 15.41 -85.42 51.60
CA ASP A 64 14.73 -86.62 52.08
C ASP A 64 15.70 -87.58 52.79
N LEU A 65 15.12 -88.29 53.75
CA LEU A 65 15.47 -89.56 54.37
C LEU A 65 16.73 -90.29 53.87
N GLN A 66 17.74 -90.39 54.73
CA GLN A 66 18.40 -91.68 54.91
C GLN A 66 18.82 -91.91 56.36
N THR A 67 18.18 -92.94 56.91
CA THR A 67 18.23 -93.50 58.26
C THR A 67 19.65 -93.67 58.82
N ALA A 68 19.88 -93.16 60.03
CA ALA A 68 20.81 -93.78 60.98
C ALA A 68 20.21 -93.70 62.40
N PRO A 69 19.97 -94.84 63.06
CA PRO A 69 19.25 -94.91 64.33
C PRO A 69 20.18 -94.58 65.49
N TYR A 70 19.70 -93.75 66.41
CA TYR A 70 20.23 -93.54 67.77
C TYR A 70 21.75 -93.42 67.93
N GLY A 71 22.26 -92.19 67.88
CA GLY A 71 23.53 -91.82 68.51
C GLY A 71 24.74 -91.82 67.59
N ILE A 72 25.29 -90.61 67.41
CA ILE A 72 26.58 -90.25 66.79
C ILE A 72 26.63 -90.39 65.25
N GLY A 73 26.45 -89.25 64.56
CA GLY A 73 26.89 -89.05 63.17
C GLY A 73 25.86 -88.36 62.25
N ALA A 74 25.82 -87.03 62.25
CA ALA A 74 25.16 -86.26 61.19
C ALA A 74 26.24 -85.72 60.24
N LEU A 75 26.21 -86.16 58.98
CA LEU A 75 27.01 -85.58 57.90
C LEU A 75 26.33 -84.30 57.41
N VAL A 76 26.93 -83.14 57.67
CA VAL A 76 26.49 -81.85 57.10
C VAL A 76 26.99 -81.79 55.65
N LYS A 77 26.15 -82.11 54.67
CA LYS A 77 26.51 -81.95 53.25
C LYS A 77 26.39 -80.47 52.85
N TRP A 78 27.49 -79.72 52.99
CA TRP A 78 27.66 -78.42 52.35
C TRP A 78 27.76 -78.62 50.83
N GLY A 79 26.75 -78.18 50.09
CA GLY A 79 26.70 -78.31 48.63
C GLY A 79 26.10 -77.09 47.93
N PRO A 80 26.28 -76.96 46.60
CA PRO A 80 25.83 -75.79 45.82
C PRO A 80 24.31 -75.52 45.90
N SER A 81 23.50 -76.55 46.14
CA SER A 81 22.02 -76.46 46.17
C SER A 81 21.47 -75.74 47.41
N SER A 82 22.10 -75.87 48.58
CA SER A 82 21.69 -75.15 49.80
C SER A 82 22.03 -73.66 49.72
N PHE A 83 23.16 -73.32 49.08
CA PHE A 83 23.53 -71.93 48.79
C PHE A 83 22.60 -71.30 47.75
N ALA A 84 22.22 -72.04 46.71
CA ALA A 84 21.28 -71.57 45.69
C ALA A 84 19.89 -71.29 46.26
N ASN A 85 19.39 -72.11 47.18
CA ASN A 85 18.10 -71.88 47.84
C ASN A 85 18.16 -70.68 48.79
N ALA A 86 19.22 -70.52 49.59
CA ALA A 86 19.41 -69.34 50.44
C ALA A 86 19.56 -68.04 49.63
N ALA A 87 20.27 -68.09 48.50
CA ALA A 87 20.38 -66.99 47.56
C ALA A 87 19.03 -66.68 46.90
N ALA A 88 18.23 -67.70 46.56
CA ALA A 88 16.89 -67.53 45.99
C ALA A 88 15.91 -66.92 47.00
N ALA A 89 15.95 -67.31 48.28
CA ALA A 89 15.15 -66.71 49.34
C ALA A 89 15.52 -65.23 49.57
N THR A 90 16.83 -64.94 49.59
CA THR A 90 17.33 -63.55 49.70
C THR A 90 16.91 -62.70 48.49
N ALA A 91 16.93 -63.28 47.28
CA ALA A 91 16.46 -62.61 46.06
C ALA A 91 14.95 -62.32 46.10
N ARG A 92 14.13 -63.18 46.72
CA ARG A 92 12.69 -62.93 46.92
C ARG A 92 12.46 -61.77 47.89
N LEU A 93 13.23 -61.68 48.98
CA LEU A 93 13.16 -60.54 49.90
C LEU A 93 13.56 -59.23 49.22
N MET A 94 14.64 -59.23 48.44
CA MET A 94 15.01 -58.08 47.62
C MET A 94 13.91 -57.71 46.63
N LYS A 95 13.23 -58.70 46.05
CA LYS A 95 12.11 -58.49 45.13
C LYS A 95 10.92 -57.81 45.82
N ILE A 96 10.57 -58.19 47.05
CA ILE A 96 9.47 -57.56 47.81
C ILE A 96 9.75 -56.07 48.03
N GLY A 97 10.98 -55.70 48.41
CA GLY A 97 11.38 -54.30 48.54
C GLY A 97 11.40 -53.54 47.20
N VAL A 98 11.83 -54.20 46.12
CA VAL A 98 11.78 -53.65 44.75
C VAL A 98 10.35 -53.45 44.29
N ASP A 99 9.41 -54.33 44.62
CA ASP A 99 7.99 -54.23 44.23
C ASP A 99 7.32 -53.03 44.90
N GLY A 100 7.64 -52.73 46.17
CA GLY A 100 7.19 -51.52 46.87
C GLY A 100 7.69 -50.21 46.24
N LEU A 101 8.99 -50.13 45.94
CA LEU A 101 9.59 -48.98 45.25
C LEU A 101 9.07 -48.83 43.80
N THR A 102 8.79 -49.96 43.13
CA THR A 102 8.21 -49.98 41.78
C THR A 102 6.78 -49.45 41.80
N PHE A 103 5.99 -49.77 42.83
CA PHE A 103 4.65 -49.22 43.02
C PHE A 103 4.66 -47.70 43.19
N GLU A 104 5.59 -47.16 43.99
CA GLU A 104 5.76 -45.72 44.17
C GLU A 104 6.20 -45.02 42.87
N SER A 105 7.13 -45.63 42.11
CA SER A 105 7.57 -45.16 40.80
C SER A 105 6.42 -45.12 39.77
N VAL A 106 5.55 -46.12 39.76
CA VAL A 106 4.36 -46.17 38.88
C VAL A 106 3.36 -45.07 39.26
N ASN A 107 3.17 -44.78 40.54
CA ASN A 107 2.30 -43.71 40.99
C ASN A 107 2.86 -42.32 40.61
N ALA A 108 4.18 -42.10 40.79
CA ALA A 108 4.86 -40.90 40.32
C ALA A 108 4.76 -40.75 38.78
N GLY A 109 4.84 -41.86 38.04
CA GLY A 109 4.61 -41.90 36.59
C GLY A 109 3.22 -41.41 36.19
N ARG A 110 2.18 -41.79 36.93
CA ARG A 110 0.80 -41.30 36.72
C ARG A 110 0.70 -39.80 36.99
N MET A 111 1.31 -39.31 38.06
CA MET A 111 1.34 -37.87 38.40
C MET A 111 2.07 -37.02 37.36
N ASN A 112 3.16 -37.53 36.78
CA ASN A 112 3.85 -36.88 35.67
C ASN A 112 2.98 -36.80 34.40
N GLY A 113 2.16 -37.83 34.15
CA GLY A 113 1.16 -37.83 33.06
C GLY A 113 0.14 -36.69 33.20
N PHE A 114 -0.41 -36.49 34.41
CA PHE A 114 -1.35 -35.40 34.68
C PHE A 114 -0.69 -34.03 34.58
N THR A 115 0.53 -33.89 35.09
CA THR A 115 1.28 -32.61 35.03
C THR A 115 1.53 -32.19 33.58
N ARG A 116 1.90 -33.12 32.69
CA ARG A 116 2.05 -32.85 31.26
C ARG A 116 0.72 -32.52 30.57
N ALA A 117 -0.37 -33.20 30.93
CA ALA A 117 -1.69 -32.91 30.39
C ALA A 117 -2.19 -31.51 30.76
N ILE A 118 -1.94 -31.07 32.00
CA ILE A 118 -2.25 -29.72 32.47
C ILE A 118 -1.36 -28.69 31.75
N GLN A 119 -0.05 -28.93 31.67
CA GLN A 119 0.90 -28.06 30.96
C GLN A 119 0.48 -27.86 29.50
N ASN A 120 0.09 -28.92 28.79
CA ASN A 120 -0.35 -28.84 27.40
C ASN A 120 -1.63 -27.98 27.25
N ARG A 121 -2.59 -28.08 28.17
CA ARG A 121 -3.83 -27.28 28.14
C ARG A 121 -3.59 -25.82 28.46
N VAL A 122 -2.75 -25.54 29.46
CA VAL A 122 -2.34 -24.17 29.80
C VAL A 122 -1.60 -23.54 28.63
N HIS A 123 -0.65 -24.25 28.03
CA HIS A 123 0.09 -23.78 26.86
C HIS A 123 -0.83 -23.49 25.68
N GLN A 124 -1.77 -24.39 25.38
CA GLN A 124 -2.76 -24.18 24.31
C GLN A 124 -3.68 -22.98 24.58
N ALA A 125 -4.12 -22.77 25.82
CA ALA A 125 -4.91 -21.59 26.19
C ALA A 125 -4.13 -20.28 26.06
N THR A 126 -2.84 -20.29 26.42
CA THR A 126 -1.95 -19.13 26.24
C THR A 126 -1.77 -18.80 24.74
N LEU A 127 -1.57 -19.81 23.90
CA LEU A 127 -1.43 -19.62 22.45
C LEU A 127 -2.71 -19.05 21.81
N THR A 128 -3.88 -19.63 22.11
CA THR A 128 -5.15 -19.11 21.56
C THR A 128 -5.46 -17.70 22.06
N GLY A 129 -5.04 -17.35 23.27
CA GLY A 129 -5.10 -15.99 23.78
C GLY A 129 -4.28 -15.00 22.92
N PHE A 130 -3.05 -15.37 22.55
CA PHE A 130 -2.22 -14.55 21.65
C PHE A 130 -2.82 -14.45 20.24
N GLU A 131 -3.41 -15.52 19.71
CA GLU A 131 -4.10 -15.49 18.41
C GLU A 131 -5.24 -14.47 18.41
N ILE A 132 -6.08 -14.43 19.45
CA ILE A 132 -7.17 -13.45 19.60
C ILE A 132 -6.64 -12.01 19.62
N LEU A 133 -5.58 -11.75 20.39
CA LEU A 133 -4.97 -10.42 20.47
C LEU A 133 -4.44 -9.95 19.11
N SER A 134 -3.78 -10.84 18.37
CA SER A 134 -3.27 -10.52 17.03
C SER A 134 -4.40 -10.25 16.02
N SER A 135 -5.51 -10.99 16.11
CA SER A 135 -6.72 -10.76 15.30
C SER A 135 -7.40 -9.43 15.62
N ASN A 136 -7.48 -9.02 16.90
CA ASN A 136 -8.04 -7.71 17.26
C ASN A 136 -7.26 -6.56 16.61
N LYS A 137 -5.93 -6.66 16.61
CA LYS A 137 -5.08 -5.66 15.98
C LYS A 137 -5.30 -5.58 14.48
N SER A 138 -5.47 -6.71 13.80
CA SER A 138 -5.74 -6.70 12.36
C SER A 138 -7.14 -6.14 12.04
N ILE A 139 -8.16 -6.42 12.86
CA ILE A 139 -9.51 -5.82 12.75
C ILE A 139 -9.44 -4.29 12.86
N GLU A 140 -8.74 -3.77 13.86
CA GLU A 140 -8.58 -2.32 14.04
C GLU A 140 -7.90 -1.65 12.83
N THR A 141 -6.89 -2.31 12.26
CA THR A 141 -6.24 -1.80 11.04
C THR A 141 -7.17 -1.83 9.83
N GLN A 142 -8.06 -2.84 9.73
CA GLN A 142 -9.05 -2.93 8.66
C GLN A 142 -10.10 -1.82 8.81
N GLN A 143 -10.55 -1.51 10.03
CA GLN A 143 -11.46 -0.39 10.31
C GLN A 143 -10.84 0.94 9.88
N ARG A 144 -9.58 1.19 10.24
CA ARG A 144 -8.86 2.39 9.79
C ARG A 144 -8.75 2.50 8.26
N LYS A 145 -8.60 1.38 7.55
CA LYS A 145 -8.60 1.37 6.08
C LYS A 145 -9.97 1.73 5.50
N ILE A 146 -11.06 1.29 6.14
CA ILE A 146 -12.43 1.64 5.75
C ILE A 146 -12.66 3.14 5.97
N ASP A 147 -12.29 3.66 7.13
CA ASP A 147 -12.45 5.09 7.46
C ASP A 147 -11.62 5.99 6.52
N LEU A 148 -10.37 5.59 6.25
CA LEU A 148 -9.53 6.27 5.27
C LEU A 148 -10.16 6.27 3.88
N ALA A 149 -10.73 5.13 3.45
CA ALA A 149 -11.41 5.04 2.16
C ALA A 149 -12.68 5.91 2.11
N ASN A 150 -13.43 6.02 3.22
CA ASN A 150 -14.58 6.92 3.32
C ASN A 150 -14.14 8.39 3.23
N GLN A 151 -13.07 8.76 3.92
CA GLN A 151 -12.50 10.10 3.85
C GLN A 151 -11.97 10.43 2.44
N ASP A 152 -11.32 9.47 1.78
CA ASP A 152 -10.84 9.62 0.40
C ASP A 152 -12.00 9.85 -0.58
N ILE A 153 -13.13 9.17 -0.41
CA ILE A 153 -14.35 9.42 -1.22
C ILE A 153 -14.86 10.84 -1.02
N THR A 154 -14.88 11.34 0.22
CA THR A 154 -15.28 12.73 0.50
C THR A 154 -14.34 13.73 -0.16
N ASN A 155 -13.03 13.50 -0.06
CA ASN A 155 -12.02 14.34 -0.73
C ASN A 155 -12.20 14.31 -2.25
N GLN A 156 -12.41 13.13 -2.84
CA GLN A 156 -12.68 12.98 -4.27
C GLN A 156 -13.96 13.72 -4.70
N GLN A 157 -15.01 13.68 -3.87
CA GLN A 157 -16.24 14.42 -4.14
C GLN A 157 -15.99 15.93 -4.16
N GLN A 158 -15.27 16.46 -3.17
CA GLN A 158 -14.90 17.88 -3.13
C GLN A 158 -14.08 18.30 -4.36
N LEU A 159 -13.15 17.45 -4.82
CA LEU A 159 -12.37 17.73 -6.03
C LEU A 159 -13.24 17.75 -7.29
N ILE A 160 -14.22 16.86 -7.39
CA ILE A 160 -15.19 16.86 -8.50
C ILE A 160 -16.00 18.16 -8.47
N ASP A 161 -16.53 18.54 -7.31
CA ASP A 161 -17.35 19.74 -7.16
C ASP A 161 -16.56 20.99 -7.56
N ASN A 162 -15.33 21.16 -7.03
CA ASN A 162 -14.43 22.26 -7.41
C ASN A 162 -14.12 22.28 -8.93
N ALA A 163 -13.88 21.11 -9.54
CA ALA A 163 -13.61 21.02 -10.97
C ALA A 163 -14.84 21.39 -11.81
N THR A 164 -16.04 21.01 -11.36
CA THR A 164 -17.29 21.38 -12.05
C THR A 164 -17.54 22.87 -12.00
N GLU A 165 -17.30 23.52 -10.86
CA GLU A 165 -17.42 24.98 -10.73
C GLU A 165 -16.47 25.70 -11.71
N VAL A 166 -15.20 25.30 -11.75
CA VAL A 166 -14.23 25.87 -12.70
C VAL A 166 -14.68 25.66 -14.16
N LEU A 167 -15.16 24.47 -14.51
CA LEU A 167 -15.69 24.20 -15.84
C LEU A 167 -16.86 25.13 -16.17
N THR A 168 -17.80 25.31 -15.25
CA THR A 168 -18.96 26.19 -15.48
C THR A 168 -18.54 27.63 -15.71
N LEU A 169 -17.57 28.14 -14.96
CA LEU A 169 -17.01 29.48 -15.15
C LEU A 169 -16.35 29.63 -16.52
N LEU A 170 -15.49 28.69 -16.90
CA LEU A 170 -14.82 28.72 -18.20
C LEU A 170 -15.83 28.63 -19.36
N LYS A 171 -16.83 27.74 -19.24
CA LYS A 171 -17.89 27.58 -20.24
C LYS A 171 -18.72 28.86 -20.37
N HIS A 172 -19.03 29.52 -19.26
CA HIS A 172 -19.70 30.81 -19.27
C HIS A 172 -18.85 31.86 -19.99
N ASN A 173 -17.57 31.98 -19.64
CA ASN A 173 -16.66 32.96 -20.24
C ASN A 173 -16.49 32.75 -21.76
N LEU A 174 -16.36 31.49 -22.21
CA LEU A 174 -16.32 31.17 -23.63
C LEU A 174 -17.61 31.54 -24.35
N LYS A 175 -18.77 31.32 -23.73
CA LYS A 175 -20.05 31.76 -24.29
C LYS A 175 -20.14 33.29 -24.39
N THR A 176 -19.71 34.01 -23.36
CA THR A 176 -19.70 35.48 -23.37
C THR A 176 -18.76 36.03 -24.44
N LEU A 177 -17.58 35.41 -24.62
CA LEU A 177 -16.63 35.78 -25.65
C LEU A 177 -17.18 35.48 -27.05
N ALA A 178 -17.80 34.32 -27.25
CA ALA A 178 -18.44 33.96 -28.52
C ALA A 178 -19.58 34.93 -28.85
N ALA A 179 -20.43 35.28 -27.89
CA ALA A 179 -21.47 36.30 -28.07
C ALA A 179 -20.88 37.65 -28.47
N ALA A 180 -19.85 38.12 -27.75
CA ALA A 180 -19.17 39.37 -28.08
C ALA A 180 -18.50 39.36 -29.47
N TYR A 181 -17.99 38.21 -29.91
CA TYR A 181 -17.43 38.04 -31.27
C TYR A 181 -18.52 38.09 -32.34
N HIS A 182 -19.67 37.45 -32.09
CA HIS A 182 -20.82 37.51 -33.00
C HIS A 182 -21.41 38.91 -33.11
N ASP A 183 -21.52 39.64 -32.00
CA ASP A 183 -22.04 41.01 -31.97
C ASP A 183 -21.12 41.99 -32.73
N LYS A 184 -19.80 41.79 -32.64
CA LYS A 184 -18.80 42.61 -33.35
C LYS A 184 -18.56 42.22 -34.80
N ARG A 185 -19.32 41.25 -35.35
CA ARG A 185 -19.18 40.82 -36.74
C ARG A 185 -19.75 41.88 -37.69
N GLY A 186 -19.01 42.96 -37.86
CA GLY A 186 -19.20 43.95 -38.91
C GLY A 186 -18.66 43.45 -40.26
N TYR A 187 -18.93 44.23 -41.30
CA TYR A 187 -18.26 44.06 -42.58
C TYR A 187 -17.00 44.93 -42.56
N ASP A 188 -15.84 44.30 -42.69
CA ASP A 188 -14.59 45.01 -42.87
C ASP A 188 -14.51 45.53 -44.31
N PHE A 189 -14.08 46.78 -44.48
CA PHE A 189 -13.85 47.37 -45.80
C PHE A 189 -12.43 47.04 -46.27
N GLU A 190 -12.33 46.18 -47.29
CA GLU A 190 -11.05 45.83 -47.89
C GLU A 190 -10.67 46.82 -48.99
N ILE A 191 -9.50 47.44 -48.86
CA ILE A 191 -8.98 48.42 -49.81
C ILE A 191 -7.63 47.94 -50.33
N THR A 192 -7.45 47.92 -51.65
CA THR A 192 -6.16 47.63 -52.29
C THR A 192 -5.58 48.89 -52.90
N LYS A 193 -4.45 49.36 -52.37
CA LYS A 193 -3.69 50.50 -52.90
C LYS A 193 -2.34 50.05 -53.43
N ARG A 194 -2.02 50.39 -54.68
CA ARG A 194 -0.71 50.14 -55.28
C ARG A 194 0.15 51.38 -55.09
N ILE A 195 1.27 51.24 -54.40
CA ILE A 195 2.16 52.34 -54.07
C ILE A 195 3.50 52.06 -54.73
N SER A 196 3.97 53.01 -55.53
CA SER A 196 5.29 52.93 -56.15
C SER A 196 6.33 53.55 -55.23
N ILE A 197 7.43 52.86 -54.96
CA ILE A 197 8.55 53.39 -54.16
C ILE A 197 9.06 54.72 -54.76
N ARG A 198 9.06 54.82 -56.10
CA ARG A 198 9.42 56.05 -56.81
C ARG A 198 8.56 57.27 -56.44
N GLN A 199 7.28 57.06 -56.13
CA GLN A 199 6.36 58.14 -55.75
C GLN A 199 6.41 58.44 -54.25
N LEU A 200 6.65 57.41 -53.44
CA LEU A 200 6.69 57.52 -51.98
C LEU A 200 8.02 58.11 -51.48
N ASP A 201 9.14 57.51 -51.89
CA ASP A 201 10.48 57.94 -51.49
C ASP A 201 11.51 57.63 -52.61
N PRO A 202 11.74 58.57 -53.55
CA PRO A 202 12.74 58.42 -54.60
C PRO A 202 14.15 58.02 -54.13
N PRO A 203 14.73 58.58 -53.03
CA PRO A 203 16.06 58.19 -52.58
C PRO A 203 16.14 56.74 -52.07
N ALA A 204 15.09 56.20 -51.42
CA ALA A 204 15.05 54.77 -51.07
C ALA A 204 15.18 53.88 -52.32
N LEU A 205 14.57 54.27 -53.44
CA LEU A 205 14.71 53.53 -54.70
C LEU A 205 16.14 53.57 -55.25
N PHE A 206 16.83 54.71 -55.13
CA PHE A 206 18.25 54.81 -55.53
C PHE A 206 19.12 53.91 -54.64
N ARG A 207 18.92 53.93 -53.32
CA ARG A 207 19.63 53.05 -52.38
C ARG A 207 19.37 51.58 -52.68
N LEU A 208 18.13 51.21 -53.01
CA LEU A 208 17.79 49.84 -53.40
C LEU A 208 18.56 49.39 -54.66
N ARG A 209 18.77 50.30 -55.62
CA ARG A 209 19.52 50.01 -56.86
C ARG A 209 21.03 49.93 -56.64
N GLU A 210 21.58 50.77 -55.78
CA GLU A 210 23.02 50.86 -55.55
C GLU A 210 23.52 49.86 -54.50
N LEU A 211 22.78 49.71 -53.40
CA LEU A 211 23.17 48.91 -52.22
C LEU A 211 22.43 47.57 -52.13
N GLY A 212 21.32 47.40 -52.86
CA GLY A 212 20.49 46.19 -52.79
C GLY A 212 19.53 46.13 -51.60
N THR A 213 19.50 47.15 -50.75
CA THR A 213 18.63 47.22 -49.57
C THR A 213 17.99 48.60 -49.43
N CYS A 214 16.74 48.66 -48.96
CA CYS A 214 16.09 49.92 -48.60
C CYS A 214 15.07 49.73 -47.48
N GLU A 215 14.88 50.76 -46.69
CA GLU A 215 13.79 50.88 -45.73
C GLU A 215 12.78 51.89 -46.27
N ILE A 216 11.51 51.54 -46.16
CA ILE A 216 10.40 52.40 -46.59
C ILE A 216 9.39 52.50 -45.46
N ILE A 217 8.89 53.71 -45.24
CA ILE A 217 7.82 53.99 -44.29
C ILE A 217 6.58 54.29 -45.11
N ILE A 218 5.51 53.51 -44.90
CA ILE A 218 4.22 53.77 -45.52
C ILE A 218 3.40 54.59 -44.51
N PRO A 219 3.26 55.92 -44.68
CA PRO A 219 2.51 56.73 -43.74
C PRO A 219 1.00 56.47 -43.86
N GLU A 220 0.30 56.44 -42.73
CA GLU A 220 -1.17 56.32 -42.70
C GLU A 220 -1.86 57.43 -43.53
N VAL A 221 -1.27 58.63 -43.56
CA VAL A 221 -1.75 59.78 -44.35
C VAL A 221 -1.98 59.41 -45.82
N LEU A 222 -1.16 58.52 -46.38
CA LEU A 222 -1.32 58.09 -47.76
C LEU A 222 -2.67 57.41 -47.99
N TYR A 223 -3.22 56.71 -47.00
CA TYR A 223 -4.54 56.08 -47.08
C TYR A 223 -5.68 57.05 -46.73
N ASP A 224 -5.44 57.97 -45.78
CA ASP A 224 -6.40 59.01 -45.40
C ASP A 224 -6.70 59.99 -46.56
N MET A 225 -5.72 60.23 -47.43
CA MET A 225 -5.91 61.04 -48.64
C MET A 225 -6.93 60.45 -49.62
N ASP A 226 -7.05 59.12 -49.70
CA ASP A 226 -8.01 58.48 -50.60
C ASP A 226 -9.39 58.36 -49.93
N PHE A 227 -9.40 58.06 -48.62
CA PHE A 227 -10.61 57.83 -47.84
C PHE A 227 -10.52 58.55 -46.48
N PRO A 228 -10.89 59.84 -46.43
CA PRO A 228 -10.76 60.62 -45.21
C PRO A 228 -11.68 60.08 -44.11
N GLY A 229 -11.16 59.98 -42.90
CA GLY A 229 -11.96 59.65 -41.70
C GLY A 229 -11.99 58.16 -41.31
N HIS A 230 -11.34 57.27 -42.07
CA HIS A 230 -11.12 55.90 -41.63
C HIS A 230 -10.01 55.81 -40.57
N TYR A 231 -10.30 55.17 -39.44
CA TYR A 231 -9.37 54.91 -38.33
C TYR A 231 -9.24 53.39 -38.13
N GLN A 232 -8.22 52.93 -37.40
CA GLN A 232 -7.91 51.51 -37.20
C GLN A 232 -7.72 50.72 -38.50
N ILE A 233 -7.03 51.33 -39.47
CA ILE A 233 -6.69 50.65 -40.73
C ILE A 233 -5.59 49.62 -40.45
N MET A 234 -5.89 48.35 -40.72
CA MET A 234 -4.92 47.25 -40.61
C MET A 234 -4.53 46.74 -41.99
N ILE A 235 -3.24 46.49 -42.20
CA ILE A 235 -2.74 45.88 -43.43
C ILE A 235 -3.00 44.38 -43.37
N LYS A 236 -3.86 43.88 -44.26
CA LYS A 236 -4.18 42.44 -44.36
C LYS A 236 -3.09 41.63 -45.09
N SER A 237 -2.57 42.18 -46.18
CA SER A 237 -1.52 41.54 -46.97
C SER A 237 -0.74 42.58 -47.78
N VAL A 238 0.53 42.27 -48.07
CA VAL A 238 1.40 43.09 -48.92
C VAL A 238 1.95 42.21 -50.03
N SER A 239 1.89 42.72 -51.26
CA SER A 239 2.49 42.07 -52.43
C SER A 239 3.42 43.06 -53.13
N LEU A 240 4.64 42.61 -53.44
CA LEU A 240 5.66 43.40 -54.12
C LEU A 240 5.71 43.00 -55.59
N SER A 241 5.65 43.99 -56.49
CA SER A 241 5.87 43.82 -57.91
C SER A 241 7.09 44.61 -58.35
N ILE A 242 8.06 43.95 -58.96
CA ILE A 242 9.33 44.55 -59.42
C ILE A 242 9.31 44.58 -60.96
N PRO A 243 9.04 45.73 -61.59
CA PRO A 243 9.12 45.86 -63.03
C PRO A 243 10.58 45.92 -63.48
N TYR A 244 11.06 44.87 -64.14
CA TYR A 244 12.41 44.78 -64.71
C TYR A 244 12.41 43.95 -66.00
N VAL A 245 13.34 44.22 -66.91
CA VAL A 245 13.54 43.47 -68.15
C VAL A 245 14.53 42.34 -67.91
N VAL A 246 14.03 41.14 -67.58
CA VAL A 246 14.82 39.90 -67.38
C VAL A 246 14.77 39.01 -68.62
N ASP A 247 15.81 38.18 -68.76
CA ASP A 247 15.78 37.01 -69.63
C ASP A 247 14.85 35.91 -69.08
N PRO A 248 14.27 35.04 -69.95
CA PRO A 248 13.24 34.05 -69.58
C PRO A 248 13.58 33.03 -68.46
N TYR A 249 14.84 32.96 -68.01
CA TYR A 249 15.30 31.97 -67.02
C TYR A 249 15.98 32.59 -65.78
N THR A 250 15.92 33.91 -65.62
CA THR A 250 16.51 34.58 -64.46
C THR A 250 15.48 34.75 -63.35
N SER A 251 15.75 34.16 -62.18
CA SER A 251 14.91 34.37 -60.99
C SER A 251 15.38 35.61 -60.22
N ILE A 252 14.42 36.36 -59.67
CA ILE A 252 14.68 37.53 -58.83
C ILE A 252 14.40 37.13 -57.38
N SER A 253 15.43 37.18 -56.54
CA SER A 253 15.30 36.96 -55.10
C SER A 253 15.12 38.29 -54.38
N CYS A 254 14.06 38.43 -53.59
CA CYS A 254 13.81 39.59 -52.76
C CYS A 254 13.18 39.12 -51.44
N ALA A 255 13.53 39.79 -50.34
CA ALA A 255 12.94 39.57 -49.03
C ALA A 255 12.31 40.88 -48.55
N LEU A 256 11.04 40.81 -48.15
CA LEU A 256 10.33 41.91 -47.50
C LEU A 256 10.14 41.58 -46.03
N ARG A 257 10.54 42.51 -45.15
CA ARG A 257 10.38 42.36 -43.70
C ARG A 257 9.65 43.59 -43.15
N LEU A 258 8.67 43.33 -42.29
CA LEU A 258 8.06 44.37 -41.47
C LEU A 258 9.00 44.66 -40.30
N LEU A 259 9.39 45.93 -40.15
CA LEU A 259 10.20 46.39 -39.01
C LEU A 259 9.26 46.72 -37.84
N ASP A 260 8.43 47.74 -38.02
CA ASP A 260 7.48 48.21 -37.02
C ASP A 260 6.09 48.41 -37.63
N SER A 261 5.04 48.32 -36.81
CA SER A 261 3.66 48.60 -37.20
C SER A 261 3.02 49.60 -36.24
N VAL A 262 2.34 50.60 -36.80
CA VAL A 262 1.69 51.69 -36.07
C VAL A 262 0.31 51.92 -36.69
N TYR A 263 -0.71 52.17 -35.87
CA TYR A 263 -2.07 52.49 -36.33
C TYR A 263 -2.76 53.50 -35.42
N ARG A 264 -3.78 54.18 -35.95
CA ARG A 264 -4.59 55.16 -35.23
C ARG A 264 -5.79 54.51 -34.54
N THR A 265 -6.01 54.84 -33.26
CA THR A 265 -7.08 54.28 -32.42
C THR A 265 -8.36 55.12 -32.37
N SER A 266 -8.32 56.40 -32.77
CA SER A 266 -9.47 57.31 -32.72
C SER A 266 -9.66 58.16 -33.98
N SER A 267 -10.90 58.48 -34.33
CA SER A 267 -11.26 59.24 -35.54
C SER A 267 -11.05 60.77 -35.44
N LEU A 268 -10.96 61.36 -34.24
CA LEU A 268 -10.87 62.82 -34.06
C LEU A 268 -9.52 63.38 -34.51
N ALA A 269 -9.53 64.26 -35.52
CA ALA A 269 -8.41 65.11 -35.90
C ALA A 269 -8.78 66.58 -35.64
N THR A 270 -8.36 67.11 -34.49
CA THR A 270 -8.70 68.49 -34.08
C THR A 270 -7.64 69.52 -34.50
N ASP A 271 -6.41 69.10 -34.84
CA ASP A 271 -5.26 69.97 -35.14
C ASP A 271 -4.27 69.34 -36.15
N LYS A 272 -3.34 70.13 -36.71
CA LYS A 272 -2.26 69.64 -37.61
C LYS A 272 -1.31 68.62 -36.94
N ASN A 273 -1.22 68.66 -35.61
CA ASN A 273 -0.48 67.69 -34.78
C ASN A 273 -1.37 66.54 -34.27
N ALA A 274 -2.63 66.44 -34.72
CA ALA A 274 -3.62 65.49 -34.22
C ALA A 274 -3.53 64.09 -34.87
N TYR A 275 -2.32 63.64 -35.20
CA TYR A 275 -2.04 62.24 -35.55
C TYR A 275 -1.34 61.55 -34.38
N PRO A 276 -2.00 61.32 -33.22
CA PRO A 276 -1.41 60.54 -32.15
C PRO A 276 -1.28 59.09 -32.63
N GLN A 277 -0.04 58.69 -32.90
CA GLN A 277 0.32 57.34 -33.27
C GLN A 277 0.55 56.53 -32.00
N ASP A 278 -0.15 55.40 -31.86
CA ASP A 278 0.14 54.46 -30.78
C ASP A 278 1.22 53.49 -31.23
N THR A 279 2.41 53.58 -30.62
CA THR A 279 3.58 52.75 -30.91
C THR A 279 3.59 51.42 -30.13
N THR A 280 2.48 51.03 -29.50
CA THR A 280 2.43 49.81 -28.67
C THR A 280 2.37 48.52 -29.49
N ALA A 281 3.50 48.15 -30.11
CA ALA A 281 3.82 46.77 -30.46
C ALA A 281 5.32 46.55 -30.74
N THR A 282 6.20 46.83 -29.77
CA THR A 282 7.58 46.29 -29.78
C THR A 282 7.94 45.75 -28.40
N THR A 283 7.68 44.46 -28.19
CA THR A 283 8.49 43.62 -27.31
C THR A 283 8.41 42.18 -27.81
N LEU A 284 9.28 41.79 -28.75
CA LEU A 284 9.76 40.42 -28.88
C LEU A 284 11.15 40.42 -29.56
N TYR A 285 12.16 40.17 -28.71
CA TYR A 285 13.56 39.77 -28.90
C TYR A 285 14.43 40.44 -29.97
#